data_AF-A0A8J6TZX7-F1
#
_entry.id   AF-A0A8J6TZX7-F1
#
_cell.length_a   1.000
_cell.length_b   1.000
_cell.length_c   1.000
_cell.angle_alpha   90.00
_cell.angle_beta   90.00
_cell.angle_gamma   90.00
#
_symmetry.space_group_name_H-M   'P 1'
#
loop_
_entity.id
_entity.type
_entity.pdbx_description
1 polymer ?
#
loop_
_entity_poly.entity_id
_entity_poly.type
_entity_poly.pdbx_seq_one_letter_code
_entity_poly.pdbx_strand_id
1 'polypeptide(L)'
;MKIVNTIALSITLVSLMSSAFAQNTPQGVSIANDQVPPSKNAMLDVVSNEKGVLIPRVTYAAISSGGVLAPGNIVPGEDGLIVFVTNSGPNYGFWYFDAIATQWKQLANTTVVSSSSLWVDNTAYPGNIYYSPTGTNQGFVMINGNPSPTSTQEQANLTTYPLQVFTDYGTSGMSSPLKFGGTGTAYPGNPSIVSGHSNEINYDEGSLDLQFWNGQSVNIGSGVEGADLHVHGDIYQHAGYIISDSTLKANIRTLSGQQSGNELKENLKNVKFYSYELKSQPGEIHYGVISQELEKLFPTLVRQYNYPVRKDEMGRNITTPIKVVNYNALSVLSTEAVKTLITENENQQKQIDAMRAELDKLVKRIEVLEKR
;
A
#
# COMPACT_ATOMS: atom_id res chain seq x y z
N MET A 1 83.37 40.61 49.18
CA MET A 1 82.17 41.43 48.91
C MET A 1 81.59 41.31 47.49
N LYS A 2 82.35 40.84 46.47
CA LYS A 2 81.84 40.72 45.08
C LYS A 2 80.85 39.56 44.83
N ILE A 3 80.92 38.45 45.58
CA ILE A 3 80.10 37.25 45.35
C ILE A 3 78.64 37.43 45.83
N VAL A 4 78.43 38.19 46.91
CA VAL A 4 77.09 38.44 47.47
C VAL A 4 76.25 39.33 46.54
N ASN A 5 76.87 40.28 45.83
CA ASN A 5 76.17 41.13 44.85
C ASN A 5 75.74 40.35 43.60
N THR A 6 76.48 39.32 43.18
CA THR A 6 76.10 38.52 42.00
C THR A 6 74.91 37.62 42.30
N ILE A 7 74.85 37.01 43.49
CA ILE A 7 73.72 36.16 43.90
C ILE A 7 72.45 36.99 44.12
N ALA A 8 72.57 38.18 44.72
CA ALA A 8 71.43 39.09 44.88
C ALA A 8 70.85 39.51 43.52
N LEU A 9 71.69 39.87 42.54
CA LEU A 9 71.25 40.27 41.21
C LEU A 9 70.57 39.12 40.46
N SER A 10 71.05 37.87 40.60
CA SER A 10 70.42 36.68 40.00
C SER A 10 69.06 36.35 40.62
N ILE A 11 68.90 36.50 41.94
CA ILE A 11 67.61 36.25 42.62
C ILE A 11 66.58 37.32 42.26
N THR A 12 66.99 38.58 42.12
CA THR A 12 66.09 39.65 41.65
C THR A 12 65.69 39.44 40.18
N LEU A 13 66.60 38.96 39.33
CA LEU A 13 66.32 38.68 37.92
C LEU A 13 65.37 37.50 37.74
N VAL A 14 65.51 36.44 38.56
CA VAL A 14 64.59 35.28 38.56
C VAL A 14 63.20 35.65 39.13
N SER A 15 63.11 36.59 40.10
CA SER A 15 61.81 37.08 40.57
C SER A 15 61.09 38.00 39.57
N LEU A 16 61.83 38.66 38.67
CA LEU A 16 61.26 39.53 37.63
C LEU A 16 60.78 38.76 36.39
N MET A 17 61.26 37.54 36.15
CA MET A 17 60.81 36.73 35.00
C MET A 17 59.51 35.94 35.28
N SER A 18 59.12 35.76 36.54
CA SER A 18 57.88 35.07 36.91
C SER A 18 56.62 35.95 36.83
N SER A 19 56.76 37.25 36.57
CA SER A 19 55.65 38.22 36.48
C SER A 19 55.37 38.74 35.06
N ALA A 20 56.05 38.21 34.04
CA ALA A 20 55.94 38.68 32.66
C ALA A 20 55.08 37.81 31.72
N PHE A 21 54.25 36.89 32.24
CA PHE A 21 53.14 36.30 31.47
C PHE A 21 51.85 37.10 31.68
N ALA A 22 51.90 38.40 31.42
CA ALA A 22 50.69 39.18 31.21
C ALA A 22 50.25 38.97 29.76
N GLN A 23 49.14 38.25 29.59
CA GLN A 23 48.43 38.00 28.34
C GLN A 23 48.20 39.31 27.57
N ASN A 24 49.00 39.57 26.53
CA ASN A 24 48.72 40.56 25.50
C ASN A 24 48.29 39.86 24.21
N THR A 25 47.24 39.05 24.33
CA THR A 25 46.38 38.68 23.20
C THR A 25 45.03 39.31 23.50
N PRO A 26 44.33 39.93 22.54
CA PRO A 26 43.01 40.50 22.76
C PRO A 26 42.05 39.34 23.07
N GLN A 27 41.97 38.97 24.34
CA GLN A 27 41.17 37.89 24.88
C GLN A 27 40.02 38.53 25.64
N GLY A 28 38.81 38.04 25.42
CA GLY A 28 37.61 38.52 26.11
C GLY A 28 37.75 38.46 27.63
N VAL A 29 36.82 39.10 28.33
CA VAL A 29 36.71 39.03 29.78
C VAL A 29 36.10 37.67 30.15
N SER A 30 36.76 36.87 30.99
CA SER A 30 36.16 35.65 31.56
C SER A 30 35.79 35.86 33.03
N ILE A 31 34.60 35.41 33.40
CA ILE A 31 34.13 35.27 34.78
C ILE A 31 33.82 33.78 34.98
N ALA A 32 34.80 33.00 35.41
CA ALA A 32 34.73 31.55 35.51
C ALA A 32 35.29 31.01 36.83
N ASN A 33 34.81 29.83 37.26
CA ASN A 33 35.35 29.10 38.42
C ASN A 33 36.36 28.01 38.02
N ASP A 34 36.46 27.69 36.74
CA ASP A 34 37.51 26.87 36.17
C ASP A 34 38.60 27.80 35.60
N GLN A 35 39.87 27.43 35.72
CA GLN A 35 40.99 28.25 35.23
C GLN A 35 41.12 28.17 33.69
N VAL A 36 40.00 28.05 32.99
CA VAL A 36 39.93 27.87 31.55
C VAL A 36 39.92 29.26 30.88
N PRO A 37 40.77 29.49 29.86
CA PRO A 37 40.76 30.75 29.12
C PRO A 37 39.38 31.02 28.48
N PRO A 38 38.93 32.29 28.41
CA PRO A 38 37.70 32.64 27.72
C PRO A 38 37.66 32.08 26.29
N SER A 39 36.48 31.66 25.85
CA SER A 39 36.23 31.23 24.48
C SER A 39 36.74 32.27 23.46
N LYS A 40 37.44 31.80 22.43
CA LYS A 40 37.99 32.66 21.35
C LYS A 40 36.93 33.48 20.60
N ASN A 41 35.65 33.09 20.73
CA ASN A 41 34.51 33.74 20.07
C ASN A 41 33.69 34.62 21.05
N ALA A 42 34.10 34.76 22.31
CA ALA A 42 33.36 35.52 23.33
C ALA A 42 34.16 36.76 23.78
N MET A 43 33.50 37.91 23.78
CA MET A 43 34.05 39.12 24.44
C MET A 43 33.81 39.09 25.96
N LEU A 44 32.74 38.42 26.40
CA LEU A 44 32.46 38.09 27.78
C LEU A 44 32.11 36.59 27.86
N ASP A 45 32.90 35.82 28.59
CA ASP A 45 32.66 34.40 28.89
C ASP A 45 32.27 34.26 30.36
N VAL A 46 31.16 33.59 30.65
CA VAL A 46 30.69 33.37 32.03
C VAL A 46 30.43 31.90 32.23
N VAL A 47 31.26 31.26 33.06
CA VAL A 47 31.15 29.84 33.39
C VAL A 47 30.81 29.69 34.86
N SER A 48 29.66 29.10 35.15
CA SER A 48 29.27 28.77 36.52
C SER A 48 28.31 27.60 36.54
N ASN A 49 28.51 26.71 37.50
CA ASN A 49 27.68 25.53 37.72
C ASN A 49 26.57 25.80 38.77
N GLU A 50 26.65 26.95 39.46
CA GLU A 50 25.83 27.26 40.63
C GLU A 50 25.23 28.68 40.60
N LYS A 51 25.68 29.54 39.68
CA LYS A 51 25.20 30.93 39.52
C LYS A 51 24.83 31.19 38.07
N GLY A 52 23.89 32.10 37.84
CA GLY A 52 23.50 32.56 36.50
C GLY A 52 23.91 34.02 36.26
N VAL A 53 23.65 34.50 35.05
CA VAL A 53 23.75 35.93 34.70
C VAL A 53 22.37 36.58 34.88
N LEU A 54 22.30 37.65 35.68
CA LEU A 54 21.08 38.43 35.82
C LEU A 54 21.02 39.50 34.72
N ILE A 55 20.19 39.26 33.72
CA ILE A 55 19.90 40.22 32.64
C ILE A 55 19.05 41.38 33.19
N PRO A 56 19.24 42.64 32.72
CA PRO A 56 18.44 43.78 33.14
C PRO A 56 16.94 43.51 33.10
N ARG A 57 16.25 43.84 34.21
CA ARG A 57 14.81 43.66 34.36
C ARG A 57 14.11 44.98 34.20
N VAL A 58 13.22 45.08 33.22
CA VAL A 58 12.52 46.33 32.86
C VAL A 58 11.02 46.10 32.74
N THR A 59 10.24 47.18 32.73
CA THR A 59 8.83 47.10 32.32
C THR A 59 8.72 47.20 30.80
N TYR A 60 7.63 46.69 30.23
CA TYR A 60 7.32 46.83 28.80
C TYR A 60 7.25 48.30 28.39
N ALA A 61 6.74 49.16 29.28
CA ALA A 61 6.72 50.60 29.08
C ALA A 61 8.13 51.20 28.83
N ALA A 62 9.16 50.61 29.43
CA ALA A 62 10.54 51.06 29.25
C ALA A 62 11.06 50.79 27.82
N ILE A 63 10.60 49.72 27.16
CA ILE A 63 11.03 49.34 25.80
C ILE A 63 10.05 49.75 24.70
N SER A 64 8.83 50.15 25.05
CA SER A 64 7.83 50.68 24.11
C SER A 64 8.07 52.15 23.77
N SER A 65 7.37 52.68 22.77
CA SER A 65 7.46 54.10 22.37
C SER A 65 7.34 55.06 23.57
N GLY A 66 8.29 55.99 23.71
CA GLY A 66 8.37 56.95 24.82
C GLY A 66 9.07 56.44 26.09
N GLY A 67 9.46 55.16 26.15
CA GLY A 67 10.25 54.59 27.23
C GLY A 67 11.75 54.94 27.16
N VAL A 68 12.47 54.76 28.26
CA VAL A 68 13.92 55.04 28.34
C VAL A 68 14.73 54.19 27.37
N LEU A 69 14.27 52.97 27.07
CA LEU A 69 14.83 52.04 26.10
C LEU A 69 13.94 51.92 24.85
N ALA A 70 13.11 52.92 24.54
CA ALA A 70 12.35 52.94 23.30
C ALA A 70 13.29 52.84 22.09
N PRO A 71 12.87 52.24 20.97
CA PRO A 71 13.74 52.07 19.80
C PRO A 71 14.42 53.35 19.30
N GLY A 72 13.75 54.50 19.41
CA GLY A 72 14.32 55.80 19.02
C GLY A 72 15.41 56.34 19.96
N ASN A 73 15.60 55.74 21.13
CA ASN A 73 16.61 56.13 22.12
C ASN A 73 17.84 55.20 22.12
N ILE A 74 17.81 54.11 21.34
CA ILE A 74 18.92 53.16 21.21
C ILE A 74 19.84 53.64 20.09
N VAL A 75 21.16 53.66 20.35
CA VAL A 75 22.12 54.21 19.39
C VAL A 75 22.32 53.22 18.23
N PRO A 76 22.42 53.67 16.97
CA PRO A 76 22.73 52.78 15.85
C PRO A 76 24.00 51.96 16.11
N GLY A 77 23.87 50.63 16.01
CA GLY A 77 24.97 49.68 16.25
C GLY A 77 24.81 48.81 17.52
N GLU A 78 23.83 49.08 18.37
CA GLU A 78 23.54 48.29 19.57
C GLU A 78 22.60 47.10 19.27
N ASP A 79 22.97 46.26 18.29
CA ASP A 79 22.20 45.06 17.93
C ASP A 79 22.36 43.96 19.00
N GLY A 80 21.27 43.24 19.29
CA GLY A 80 21.29 42.12 20.22
C GLY A 80 21.34 42.49 21.71
N LEU A 81 21.02 43.74 22.09
CA LEU A 81 20.75 44.07 23.51
C LEU A 81 19.65 43.17 24.05
N ILE A 82 19.81 42.60 25.25
CA ILE A 82 18.83 41.70 25.87
C ILE A 82 18.30 42.30 27.16
N VAL A 83 16.99 42.25 27.34
CA VAL A 83 16.30 42.58 28.60
C VAL A 83 15.30 41.50 28.98
N PHE A 84 14.95 41.44 30.25
CA PHE A 84 13.84 40.64 30.75
C PHE A 84 12.68 41.56 31.15
N VAL A 85 11.56 41.47 30.44
CA VAL A 85 10.36 42.27 30.73
C VAL A 85 9.56 41.61 31.85
N THR A 86 9.30 42.36 32.92
CA THR A 86 8.68 41.84 34.15
C THR A 86 7.16 41.99 34.21
N ASN A 87 6.54 42.70 33.27
CA ASN A 87 5.08 42.82 33.21
C ASN A 87 4.46 41.44 32.99
N SER A 88 3.53 41.04 33.86
CA SER A 88 2.74 39.82 33.67
C SER A 88 1.93 39.86 32.37
N GLY A 89 1.68 38.70 31.77
CA GLY A 89 0.88 38.56 30.56
C GLY A 89 1.74 38.33 29.31
N PRO A 90 1.24 38.67 28.11
CA PRO A 90 1.88 38.27 26.85
C PRO A 90 3.26 38.89 26.63
N ASN A 91 3.56 40.02 27.29
CA ASN A 91 4.83 40.72 27.17
C ASN A 91 5.90 40.25 28.16
N TYR A 92 5.56 39.32 29.07
CA TYR A 92 6.50 38.76 30.03
C TYR A 92 7.56 37.92 29.32
N GLY A 93 8.83 38.08 29.68
CA GLY A 93 9.91 37.22 29.19
C GLY A 93 11.10 37.97 28.61
N PHE A 94 11.94 37.24 27.88
CA PHE A 94 13.15 37.80 27.26
C PHE A 94 12.82 38.55 25.98
N TRP A 95 13.45 39.70 25.81
CA TRP A 95 13.38 40.51 24.60
C TRP A 95 14.80 40.84 24.15
N TYR A 96 15.00 40.88 22.83
CA TYR A 96 16.22 41.38 22.22
C TYR A 96 15.93 42.56 21.30
N PHE A 97 16.85 43.50 21.19
CA PHE A 97 16.75 44.59 20.23
C PHE A 97 17.27 44.13 18.87
N ASP A 98 16.45 44.26 17.84
CA ASP A 98 16.82 44.05 16.44
C ASP A 98 17.13 45.40 15.81
N ALA A 99 18.43 45.68 15.62
CA ALA A 99 18.87 46.97 15.08
C ALA A 99 18.50 47.16 13.61
N ILE A 100 18.32 46.07 12.83
CA ILE A 100 17.94 46.14 11.41
C ILE A 100 16.48 46.57 11.30
N ALA A 101 15.61 45.96 12.09
CA ALA A 101 14.18 46.30 12.13
C ALA A 101 13.88 47.48 13.05
N THR A 102 14.87 48.01 13.76
CA THR A 102 14.76 49.11 14.74
C THR A 102 13.62 48.89 15.75
N GLN A 103 13.55 47.68 16.32
CA GLN A 103 12.48 47.31 17.25
C GLN A 103 12.91 46.23 18.24
N TRP A 104 12.24 46.19 19.40
CA TRP A 104 12.36 45.08 20.34
C TRP A 104 11.55 43.87 19.85
N LYS A 105 12.16 42.69 19.87
CA LYS A 105 11.53 41.40 19.55
C LYS A 105 11.56 40.47 20.75
N GLN A 106 10.46 39.79 21.03
CA GLN A 106 10.37 38.83 22.12
C GLN A 106 11.05 37.51 21.72
N LEU A 107 11.96 37.02 22.56
CA LEU A 107 12.61 35.73 22.40
C LEU A 107 11.66 34.65 22.94
N ALA A 108 10.90 34.03 22.03
CA ALA A 108 9.87 33.02 22.30
C ALA A 108 8.72 33.51 23.21
N ASN A 109 7.63 33.95 22.58
CA ASN A 109 6.32 33.97 23.24
C ASN A 109 5.80 32.52 23.32
N THR A 110 6.34 31.75 24.26
CA THR A 110 5.74 30.46 24.60
C THR A 110 4.41 30.75 25.32
N THR A 111 3.35 30.98 24.54
CA THR A 111 2.12 30.31 24.90
C THR A 111 2.50 28.84 24.95
N VAL A 112 2.73 28.33 26.16
CA VAL A 112 3.08 26.94 26.43
C VAL A 112 1.95 26.12 25.81
N VAL A 113 2.17 25.61 24.60
CA VAL A 113 1.39 24.47 24.10
C VAL A 113 1.85 23.32 24.98
N SER A 114 1.12 23.13 26.07
CA SER A 114 1.31 22.09 27.08
C SER A 114 0.94 20.71 26.54
N SER A 115 1.44 20.38 25.35
CA SER A 115 1.43 19.05 24.75
C SER A 115 2.31 19.10 23.51
N SER A 116 3.59 18.79 23.72
CA SER A 116 4.45 18.07 22.79
C SER A 116 4.16 18.26 21.29
N SER A 117 4.51 19.42 20.71
CA SER A 117 5.25 19.47 19.44
C SER A 117 5.51 20.89 18.95
N LEU A 118 6.70 21.04 18.37
CA LEU A 118 7.32 22.23 17.81
C LEU A 118 6.63 22.62 16.50
N TRP A 119 6.09 23.82 16.42
CA TRP A 119 5.58 24.39 15.16
C TRP A 119 6.76 24.84 14.29
N VAL A 120 6.86 24.32 13.07
CA VAL A 120 7.74 24.86 12.02
C VAL A 120 6.87 25.68 11.07
N ASP A 121 7.13 26.98 11.06
CA ASP A 121 6.54 27.94 10.13
C ASP A 121 7.13 27.72 8.72
N ASN A 122 6.31 27.18 7.82
CA ASN A 122 6.68 26.86 6.43
C ASN A 122 6.33 28.00 5.46
N THR A 123 6.50 29.26 5.87
CA THR A 123 6.34 30.40 4.94
C THR A 123 7.66 30.96 4.40
N ALA A 124 8.83 30.42 4.79
CA ALA A 124 10.12 30.96 4.31
C ALA A 124 11.22 30.00 3.83
N TYR A 125 11.27 28.70 4.21
CA TYR A 125 12.31 27.78 3.69
C TYR A 125 11.83 26.31 3.63
N PRO A 126 12.16 25.54 2.57
CA PRO A 126 11.62 24.21 2.35
C PRO A 126 12.36 23.16 3.19
N GLY A 127 11.57 22.33 3.87
CA GLY A 127 12.05 21.15 4.56
C GLY A 127 11.61 21.15 6.02
N ASN A 128 10.39 20.68 6.27
CA ASN A 128 10.12 19.68 7.30
C ASN A 128 8.69 19.12 7.22
N ILE A 129 8.58 17.91 7.77
CA ILE A 129 7.53 16.91 7.60
C ILE A 129 6.36 17.16 8.55
N TYR A 130 5.12 16.99 8.06
CA TYR A 130 3.91 17.07 8.88
C TYR A 130 3.50 15.69 9.42
N TYR A 131 3.25 15.59 10.74
CA TYR A 131 2.54 14.47 11.37
C TYR A 131 1.16 14.90 11.86
N SER A 132 0.18 14.03 11.67
CA SER A 132 -1.20 14.17 12.17
C SER A 132 -1.39 13.29 13.40
N PRO A 133 -1.70 13.84 14.59
CA PRO A 133 -1.91 13.04 15.78
C PRO A 133 -3.36 13.14 16.25
N THR A 134 -4.28 12.39 15.64
CA THR A 134 -5.48 11.90 16.35
C THR A 134 -5.97 10.60 15.74
N GLY A 135 -5.56 9.48 16.35
CA GLY A 135 -6.05 8.14 16.02
C GLY A 135 -5.00 7.09 16.37
N THR A 136 -5.40 6.01 17.03
CA THR A 136 -4.55 4.88 17.44
C THR A 136 -3.99 4.04 16.29
N ASN A 137 -3.89 4.59 15.08
CA ASN A 137 -3.25 3.98 13.91
C ASN A 137 -2.45 5.06 13.18
N GLN A 138 -1.13 5.11 13.40
CA GLN A 138 -0.24 6.03 12.71
C GLN A 138 0.38 5.32 11.50
N GLY A 139 -0.05 5.71 10.29
CA GLY A 139 0.71 5.46 9.06
C GLY A 139 1.55 6.68 8.74
N PHE A 140 2.83 6.47 8.44
CA PHE A 140 3.74 7.48 7.89
C PHE A 140 3.39 7.67 6.41
N VAL A 141 3.00 8.88 5.99
CA VAL A 141 2.83 9.20 4.55
C VAL A 141 3.94 10.18 4.16
N MET A 142 4.99 9.67 3.54
CA MET A 142 5.97 10.52 2.88
C MET A 142 5.47 10.80 1.46
N ILE A 143 5.03 12.02 1.21
CA ILE A 143 4.84 12.51 -0.16
C ILE A 143 6.21 12.99 -0.63
N ASN A 144 6.93 12.16 -1.40
CA ASN A 144 8.11 12.61 -2.13
C ASN A 144 7.67 13.50 -3.31
N GLY A 145 7.29 14.73 -3.00
CA GLY A 145 7.06 15.78 -3.98
C GLY A 145 8.36 16.56 -4.20
N ASN A 146 9.04 16.34 -5.32
CA ASN A 146 10.05 17.26 -5.83
C ASN A 146 9.39 18.64 -6.04
N PRO A 147 9.92 19.77 -5.54
CA PRO A 147 9.17 21.02 -5.57
C PRO A 147 9.19 21.65 -6.97
N SER A 148 7.99 22.02 -7.40
CA SER A 148 7.67 23.06 -8.40
C SER A 148 7.83 22.70 -9.89
N PRO A 149 6.72 22.32 -10.56
CA PRO A 149 6.63 22.51 -12.00
C PRO A 149 6.46 24.01 -12.29
N THR A 150 7.44 24.63 -12.94
CA THR A 150 7.43 26.06 -13.28
C THR A 150 6.54 26.40 -14.49
N SER A 151 5.71 25.47 -14.96
CA SER A 151 4.82 25.69 -16.09
C SER A 151 3.40 25.17 -15.83
N THR A 152 2.40 25.92 -16.30
CA THR A 152 0.98 25.56 -16.25
C THR A 152 0.65 24.28 -17.02
N GLN A 153 1.55 23.76 -17.85
CA GLN A 153 1.38 22.51 -18.60
C GLN A 153 1.72 21.25 -17.77
N GLU A 154 2.59 21.36 -16.76
CA GLU A 154 2.97 20.21 -15.91
C GLU A 154 1.97 19.94 -14.78
N GLN A 155 1.12 20.92 -14.42
CA GLN A 155 0.02 20.69 -13.48
C GLN A 155 -1.06 19.73 -14.01
N ALA A 156 -1.15 19.53 -15.33
CA ALA A 156 -2.10 18.60 -15.95
C ALA A 156 -1.64 17.13 -15.93
N ASN A 157 -0.36 16.86 -15.62
CA ASN A 157 0.23 15.51 -15.63
C ASN A 157 0.45 14.91 -14.22
N LEU A 158 -0.02 15.57 -13.15
CA LEU A 158 0.13 15.10 -11.76
C LEU A 158 -0.92 14.05 -11.33
N THR A 159 -1.74 13.54 -12.25
CA THR A 159 -2.81 12.57 -11.96
C THR A 159 -2.33 11.13 -11.80
N THR A 160 -1.03 10.84 -11.82
CA THR A 160 -0.52 9.47 -11.83
C THR A 160 0.80 9.30 -11.07
N TYR A 161 0.81 9.62 -9.78
CA TYR A 161 1.83 9.08 -8.88
C TYR A 161 1.17 8.11 -7.90
N PRO A 162 1.55 6.81 -7.92
CA PRO A 162 1.04 5.88 -6.93
C PRO A 162 1.55 6.33 -5.54
N LEU A 163 0.62 6.50 -4.61
CA LEU A 163 0.94 6.68 -3.20
C LEU A 163 1.72 5.45 -2.73
N GLN A 164 3.03 5.57 -2.56
CA GLN A 164 3.85 4.53 -1.95
C GLN A 164 3.80 4.69 -0.42
N VAL A 165 3.05 3.82 0.24
CA VAL A 165 3.05 3.72 1.70
C VAL A 165 4.15 2.73 2.09
N PHE A 166 5.21 3.21 2.72
CA PHE A 166 6.25 2.36 3.30
C PHE A 166 5.82 2.00 4.72
N THR A 167 5.52 0.72 4.97
CA THR A 167 5.44 0.18 6.33
C THR A 167 6.83 -0.27 6.73
N ASP A 168 7.47 0.46 7.64
CA ASP A 168 8.76 0.07 8.19
C ASP A 168 8.56 -1.19 9.06
N TYR A 169 9.17 -2.31 8.63
CA TYR A 169 9.12 -3.60 9.33
C TYR A 169 10.06 -3.55 10.54
N GLY A 170 9.61 -2.88 11.59
CA GLY A 170 10.17 -3.01 12.92
C GLY A 170 10.00 -4.45 13.41
N THR A 171 11.11 -5.12 13.65
CA THR A 171 11.25 -6.52 14.07
C THR A 171 10.20 -6.99 15.09
N SER A 172 9.68 -8.20 14.84
CA SER A 172 8.86 -9.06 15.70
C SER A 172 7.35 -8.78 15.79
N GLY A 173 6.60 -9.42 14.88
CA GLY A 173 5.37 -10.13 15.28
C GLY A 173 4.06 -9.35 15.32
N MET A 174 3.96 -8.18 14.70
CA MET A 174 2.68 -7.48 14.56
C MET A 174 2.40 -7.19 13.08
N SER A 175 1.50 -7.97 12.47
CA SER A 175 0.87 -7.55 11.22
C SER A 175 0.12 -6.25 11.53
N SER A 176 0.61 -5.14 10.98
CA SER A 176 -0.16 -3.90 10.97
C SER A 176 -0.92 -3.89 9.65
N PRO A 177 -2.19 -4.34 9.62
CA PRO A 177 -2.94 -4.32 8.38
C PRO A 177 -2.99 -2.89 7.86
N LEU A 178 -2.53 -2.69 6.62
CA LEU A 178 -2.75 -1.46 5.88
C LEU A 178 -4.26 -1.33 5.64
N LYS A 179 -4.95 -0.60 6.53
CA LYS A 179 -6.39 -0.37 6.41
C LYS A 179 -6.64 0.74 5.40
N PHE A 180 -7.22 0.40 4.24
CA PHE A 180 -7.81 1.38 3.34
C PHE A 180 -9.20 1.77 3.88
N GLY A 181 -9.18 2.53 4.97
CA GLY A 181 -10.38 3.08 5.60
C GLY A 181 -10.79 4.38 4.91
N GLY A 182 -11.49 4.29 3.78
CA GLY A 182 -12.21 5.44 3.24
C GLY A 182 -13.60 5.54 3.89
N THR A 183 -13.81 6.48 4.81
CA THR A 183 -15.17 6.91 5.23
C THR A 183 -15.83 7.81 4.18
N GLY A 184 -15.62 7.50 2.90
CA GLY A 184 -16.18 8.25 1.78
C GLY A 184 -17.56 7.70 1.47
N THR A 185 -18.59 8.52 1.63
CA THR A 185 -19.90 8.28 1.00
C THR A 185 -19.68 7.99 -0.48
N ALA A 186 -20.06 6.80 -0.91
CA ALA A 186 -19.87 6.31 -2.26
C ALA A 186 -20.42 7.32 -3.28
N TYR A 187 -19.54 7.94 -4.06
CA TYR A 187 -19.94 8.52 -5.34
C TYR A 187 -20.10 7.38 -6.34
N PRO A 188 -21.23 7.27 -7.03
CA PRO A 188 -21.44 6.22 -8.03
C PRO A 188 -20.48 6.48 -9.19
N GLY A 189 -19.47 5.63 -9.35
CA GLY A 189 -18.53 5.69 -10.48
C GLY A 189 -17.06 5.49 -10.15
N ASN A 190 -16.66 5.43 -8.87
CA ASN A 190 -15.27 5.19 -8.52
C ASN A 190 -15.15 3.88 -7.69
N PRO A 191 -14.44 2.84 -8.16
CA PRO A 191 -14.25 1.62 -7.40
C PRO A 191 -13.30 1.89 -6.21
N SER A 192 -13.85 2.40 -5.11
CA SER A 192 -13.14 2.43 -3.83
C SER A 192 -13.10 1.01 -3.26
N ILE A 193 -11.90 0.56 -2.89
CA ILE A 193 -11.72 -0.55 -1.95
C ILE A 193 -12.23 -0.04 -0.60
N VAL A 194 -13.52 -0.24 -0.31
CA VAL A 194 -14.09 0.03 1.01
C VAL A 194 -13.78 -1.19 1.88
N SER A 195 -12.58 -1.23 2.48
CA SER A 195 -12.26 -2.27 3.45
C SER A 195 -12.85 -1.88 4.81
N GLY A 196 -14.09 -2.31 5.07
CA GLY A 196 -14.67 -2.29 6.42
C GLY A 196 -14.03 -3.34 7.36
N HIS A 197 -13.21 -4.23 6.81
CA HIS A 197 -12.58 -5.34 7.52
C HIS A 197 -11.10 -5.44 7.13
N SER A 198 -10.26 -5.94 8.04
CA SER A 198 -8.82 -6.10 7.86
C SER A 198 -8.52 -7.15 6.78
N ASN A 199 -8.46 -6.69 5.53
CA ASN A 199 -7.81 -7.42 4.46
C ASN A 199 -6.30 -7.23 4.67
N GLU A 200 -5.61 -8.27 5.11
CA GLU A 200 -4.15 -8.27 5.12
C GLU A 200 -3.69 -8.60 3.70
N ILE A 201 -3.13 -7.59 3.02
CA ILE A 201 -2.31 -7.83 1.85
C ILE A 201 -0.93 -8.15 2.40
N ASN A 202 -0.61 -9.44 2.55
CA ASN A 202 0.71 -9.84 3.03
C ASN A 202 1.70 -9.79 1.86
N TYR A 203 2.73 -8.97 2.00
CA TYR A 203 3.85 -8.88 1.06
C TYR A 203 5.03 -9.64 1.66
N ASP A 204 5.01 -10.97 1.56
CA ASP A 204 6.23 -11.73 1.73
C ASP A 204 6.96 -11.74 0.37
N GLU A 205 8.30 -11.72 0.38
CA GLU A 205 9.19 -11.46 -0.79
C GLU A 205 9.01 -12.43 -2.00
N GLY A 206 8.02 -13.33 -1.98
CA GLY A 206 7.69 -14.22 -3.10
C GLY A 206 6.20 -14.55 -3.32
N SER A 207 5.25 -14.03 -2.53
CA SER A 207 3.80 -14.28 -2.76
C SER A 207 2.94 -13.11 -2.29
N LEU A 208 1.91 -12.80 -3.08
CA LEU A 208 0.83 -11.87 -2.71
C LEU A 208 -0.41 -12.70 -2.38
N ASP A 209 -0.64 -12.91 -1.08
CA ASP A 209 -1.80 -13.67 -0.61
C ASP A 209 -2.93 -12.70 -0.22
N LEU A 210 -4.11 -12.88 -0.82
CA LEU A 210 -5.34 -12.23 -0.37
C LEU A 210 -6.19 -13.25 0.37
N GLN A 211 -6.23 -13.14 1.70
CA GLN A 211 -6.99 -14.05 2.56
C GLN A 211 -8.16 -13.32 3.22
N PHE A 212 -9.33 -13.95 3.20
CA PHE A 212 -10.55 -13.45 3.85
C PHE A 212 -10.89 -14.33 5.05
N TRP A 213 -10.83 -13.75 6.25
CA TRP A 213 -11.05 -14.47 7.51
C TRP A 213 -12.51 -14.31 8.02
N ASN A 214 -12.93 -15.20 8.91
CA ASN A 214 -14.21 -15.16 9.65
C ASN A 214 -15.49 -15.59 8.91
N GLY A 215 -15.39 -16.39 7.84
CA GLY A 215 -16.55 -17.09 7.26
C GLY A 215 -17.60 -16.19 6.59
N GLN A 216 -17.22 -14.95 6.24
CA GLN A 216 -18.10 -14.05 5.50
C GLN A 216 -18.07 -14.35 4.00
N SER A 217 -19.15 -13.98 3.30
CA SER A 217 -19.22 -14.10 1.85
C SER A 217 -18.30 -13.09 1.17
N VAL A 218 -17.43 -13.57 0.28
CA VAL A 218 -16.66 -12.73 -0.63
C VAL A 218 -17.41 -12.64 -1.95
N ASN A 219 -17.81 -11.44 -2.33
CA ASN A 219 -18.44 -11.19 -3.62
C ASN A 219 -17.40 -10.68 -4.61
N ILE A 220 -17.13 -11.46 -5.65
CA ILE A 220 -16.32 -11.05 -6.79
C ILE A 220 -17.27 -10.86 -7.96
N GLY A 221 -17.42 -9.64 -8.43
CA GLY A 221 -18.37 -9.31 -9.49
C GLY A 221 -18.02 -8.00 -10.18
N SER A 222 -18.59 -7.82 -11.36
CA SER A 222 -18.48 -6.58 -12.13
C SER A 222 -19.86 -5.95 -12.26
N GLY A 223 -19.89 -4.61 -12.25
CA GLY A 223 -21.12 -3.86 -12.56
C GLY A 223 -21.48 -3.88 -14.04
N VAL A 224 -20.62 -4.44 -14.91
CA VAL A 224 -20.90 -4.62 -16.33
C VAL A 224 -21.26 -6.07 -16.63
N GLU A 225 -22.26 -6.28 -17.48
CA GLU A 225 -22.63 -7.60 -17.97
C GLU A 225 -21.48 -8.20 -18.81
N GLY A 226 -21.31 -9.52 -18.70
CA GLY A 226 -20.32 -10.27 -19.49
C GLY A 226 -18.88 -10.18 -19.01
N ALA A 227 -18.62 -9.73 -17.77
CA ALA A 227 -17.30 -9.81 -17.19
C ALA A 227 -16.88 -11.27 -16.90
N ASP A 228 -15.65 -11.61 -17.24
CA ASP A 228 -15.05 -12.93 -16.98
C ASP A 228 -14.12 -12.88 -15.76
N LEU A 229 -14.14 -13.94 -14.93
CA LEU A 229 -13.16 -14.15 -13.88
C LEU A 229 -12.00 -14.99 -14.42
N HIS A 230 -10.80 -14.43 -14.38
CA HIS A 230 -9.58 -15.07 -14.82
C HIS A 230 -8.74 -15.50 -13.64
N VAL A 231 -8.48 -16.79 -13.53
CA VAL A 231 -7.55 -17.34 -12.54
C VAL A 231 -6.38 -17.95 -13.30
N HIS A 232 -5.16 -17.55 -12.95
CA HIS A 232 -3.94 -18.20 -13.44
C HIS A 232 -3.58 -19.32 -12.49
N GLY A 233 -3.56 -20.57 -12.98
CA GLY A 233 -3.35 -21.75 -12.16
C GLY A 233 -4.65 -22.44 -11.74
N ASP A 234 -4.58 -23.22 -10.67
CA ASP A 234 -5.67 -24.08 -10.20
C ASP A 234 -6.71 -23.34 -9.36
N ILE A 235 -7.96 -23.80 -9.44
CA ILE A 235 -9.05 -23.36 -8.58
C ILE A 235 -9.38 -24.50 -7.62
N TYR A 236 -8.97 -24.36 -6.36
CA TYR A 236 -9.35 -25.29 -5.29
C TYR A 236 -10.68 -24.88 -4.70
N GLN A 237 -11.74 -25.62 -5.03
CA GLN A 237 -13.10 -25.33 -4.61
C GLN A 237 -13.71 -26.52 -3.86
N HIS A 238 -14.38 -26.24 -2.74
CA HIS A 238 -15.10 -27.28 -1.99
C HIS A 238 -16.43 -27.66 -2.64
N ALA A 239 -17.25 -26.66 -3.00
CA ALA A 239 -18.54 -26.87 -3.67
C ALA A 239 -18.83 -25.73 -4.65
N GLY A 240 -19.33 -26.09 -5.84
CA GLY A 240 -19.74 -25.14 -6.88
C GLY A 240 -21.22 -25.27 -7.20
N TYR A 241 -21.95 -24.19 -6.99
CA TYR A 241 -23.37 -24.10 -7.32
C TYR A 241 -23.54 -23.22 -8.56
N ILE A 242 -24.10 -23.80 -9.61
CA ILE A 242 -24.45 -23.07 -10.84
C ILE A 242 -25.92 -22.67 -10.72
N ILE A 243 -26.21 -21.38 -10.90
CA ILE A 243 -27.58 -20.85 -10.86
C ILE A 243 -28.40 -21.54 -11.95
N SER A 244 -29.51 -22.18 -11.56
CA SER A 244 -30.37 -22.96 -12.47
C SER A 244 -31.86 -22.72 -12.22
N ASP A 245 -32.22 -21.57 -11.63
CA ASP A 245 -33.60 -21.19 -11.37
C ASP A 245 -34.36 -20.93 -12.69
N SER A 246 -35.60 -21.42 -12.80
CA SER A 246 -36.42 -21.23 -14.00
C SER A 246 -36.82 -19.77 -14.23
N THR A 247 -36.92 -18.97 -13.17
CA THR A 247 -37.23 -17.53 -13.27
C THR A 247 -36.13 -16.73 -13.95
N LEU A 248 -34.91 -17.28 -14.00
CA LEU A 248 -33.74 -16.69 -14.63
C LEU A 248 -33.47 -17.28 -16.02
N LYS A 249 -34.39 -18.08 -16.56
CA LYS A 249 -34.25 -18.75 -17.87
C LYS A 249 -35.40 -18.36 -18.79
N ALA A 250 -35.08 -18.14 -20.05
CA ALA A 250 -36.05 -17.90 -21.12
C ALA A 250 -35.83 -18.89 -22.27
N ASN A 251 -36.82 -19.02 -23.15
CA ASN A 251 -36.76 -19.90 -24.34
C ASN A 251 -36.41 -21.37 -24.03
N ILE A 252 -36.96 -21.89 -22.93
CA ILE A 252 -36.74 -23.28 -22.51
C ILE A 252 -37.39 -24.23 -23.54
N ARG A 253 -36.58 -25.10 -24.16
CA ARG A 253 -36.99 -26.07 -25.17
C ARG A 253 -36.32 -27.42 -24.90
N THR A 254 -36.96 -28.50 -25.31
CA THR A 254 -36.34 -29.83 -25.31
C THR A 254 -35.18 -29.88 -26.30
N LEU A 255 -34.17 -30.70 -26.01
CA LEU A 255 -33.01 -30.90 -26.90
C LEU A 255 -33.46 -31.52 -28.23
N SER A 256 -32.90 -31.02 -29.34
CA SER A 256 -33.25 -31.43 -30.71
C SER A 256 -32.05 -31.42 -31.65
N GLY A 257 -32.16 -32.11 -32.78
CA GLY A 257 -31.10 -32.24 -33.79
C GLY A 257 -29.81 -32.83 -33.20
N GLN A 258 -28.68 -32.16 -33.43
CA GLN A 258 -27.35 -32.52 -32.93
C GLN A 258 -27.25 -32.73 -31.41
N GLN A 259 -28.25 -32.27 -30.65
CA GLN A 259 -28.28 -32.31 -29.19
C GLN A 259 -29.18 -33.42 -28.64
N SER A 260 -29.84 -34.25 -29.46
CA SER A 260 -30.63 -35.38 -28.96
C SER A 260 -30.67 -36.60 -29.90
N GLY A 261 -31.13 -37.74 -29.37
CA GLY A 261 -31.40 -38.96 -30.13
C GLY A 261 -30.17 -39.54 -30.85
N ASN A 262 -30.39 -40.05 -32.06
CA ASN A 262 -29.36 -40.72 -32.85
C ASN A 262 -28.25 -39.77 -33.31
N GLU A 263 -28.58 -38.53 -33.68
CA GLU A 263 -27.58 -37.57 -34.16
C GLU A 263 -26.59 -37.21 -33.05
N LEU A 264 -27.08 -36.95 -31.83
CA LEU A 264 -26.23 -36.76 -30.65
C LEU A 264 -25.33 -37.97 -30.42
N LYS A 265 -25.89 -39.19 -30.47
CA LYS A 265 -25.14 -40.44 -30.26
C LYS A 265 -24.02 -40.60 -31.28
N GLU A 266 -24.31 -40.40 -32.56
CA GLU A 266 -23.30 -40.49 -33.61
C GLU A 266 -22.24 -39.40 -33.49
N ASN A 267 -22.62 -38.17 -33.16
CA ASN A 267 -21.65 -37.10 -32.94
C ASN A 267 -20.74 -37.39 -31.73
N LEU A 268 -21.29 -37.86 -30.61
CA LEU A 268 -20.50 -38.21 -29.42
C LEU A 268 -19.56 -39.39 -29.66
N LYS A 269 -19.96 -40.39 -30.45
CA LYS A 269 -19.06 -41.48 -30.87
C LYS A 269 -17.85 -40.98 -31.64
N ASN A 270 -18.01 -39.89 -32.39
CA ASN A 270 -16.95 -39.27 -33.17
C ASN A 270 -16.09 -38.28 -32.37
N VAL A 271 -16.46 -37.96 -31.12
CA VAL A 271 -15.62 -37.15 -30.23
C VAL A 271 -14.38 -37.94 -29.84
N LYS A 272 -13.21 -37.35 -30.08
CA LYS A 272 -11.92 -37.94 -29.70
C LYS A 272 -11.44 -37.34 -28.39
N PHE A 273 -11.00 -38.23 -27.50
CA PHE A 273 -10.37 -37.87 -26.24
C PHE A 273 -8.85 -38.08 -26.34
N TYR A 274 -8.11 -37.13 -25.78
CA TYR A 274 -6.66 -37.09 -25.84
C TYR A 274 -6.09 -36.97 -24.43
N SER A 275 -4.95 -37.60 -24.20
CA SER A 275 -4.01 -37.18 -23.18
C SER A 275 -3.02 -36.19 -23.79
N TYR A 276 -2.68 -35.13 -23.06
CA TYR A 276 -1.77 -34.09 -23.55
C TYR A 276 -1.07 -33.38 -22.40
N GLU A 277 0.06 -32.75 -22.70
CA GLU A 277 0.76 -31.83 -21.80
C GLU A 277 0.58 -30.39 -22.29
N LEU A 278 0.43 -29.45 -21.36
CA LEU A 278 0.42 -28.05 -21.72
C LEU A 278 1.84 -27.58 -22.02
N LYS A 279 2.01 -26.78 -23.09
CA LYS A 279 3.33 -26.22 -23.44
C LYS A 279 3.94 -25.36 -22.32
N SER A 280 3.09 -24.75 -21.48
CA SER A 280 3.50 -23.95 -20.32
C SER A 280 3.80 -24.78 -19.07
N GLN A 281 3.36 -26.05 -19.03
CA GLN A 281 3.50 -26.96 -17.90
C GLN A 281 3.93 -28.35 -18.42
N PRO A 282 5.15 -28.48 -18.97
CA PRO A 282 5.65 -29.76 -19.45
C PRO A 282 5.76 -30.76 -18.29
N GLY A 283 5.40 -32.02 -18.57
CA GLY A 283 5.41 -33.12 -17.59
C GLY A 283 4.11 -33.35 -16.83
N GLU A 284 3.11 -32.46 -16.93
CA GLU A 284 1.77 -32.68 -16.38
C GLU A 284 0.80 -33.21 -17.45
N ILE A 285 0.28 -34.41 -17.23
CA ILE A 285 -0.65 -35.07 -18.17
C ILE A 285 -2.09 -34.64 -17.84
N HIS A 286 -2.73 -34.01 -18.81
CA HIS A 286 -4.15 -33.68 -18.79
C HIS A 286 -4.93 -34.57 -19.75
N TYR A 287 -6.25 -34.67 -19.54
CA TYR A 287 -7.17 -35.40 -20.40
C TYR A 287 -8.29 -34.47 -20.87
N GLY A 288 -8.69 -34.59 -22.12
CA GLY A 288 -9.78 -33.79 -22.65
C GLY A 288 -9.96 -33.91 -24.15
N VAL A 289 -10.53 -32.87 -24.75
CA VAL A 289 -10.81 -32.79 -26.17
C VAL A 289 -10.08 -31.62 -26.81
N ILE A 290 -9.79 -31.73 -28.11
CA ILE A 290 -9.27 -30.61 -28.90
C ILE A 290 -10.44 -29.78 -29.42
N SER A 291 -10.52 -28.52 -28.97
CA SER A 291 -11.66 -27.62 -29.28
C SER A 291 -11.94 -27.48 -30.78
N GLN A 292 -10.92 -27.44 -31.63
CA GLN A 292 -11.04 -27.33 -33.09
C GLN A 292 -11.69 -28.56 -33.72
N GLU A 293 -11.51 -29.74 -33.12
CA GLU A 293 -12.16 -30.97 -33.59
C GLU A 293 -13.58 -31.07 -33.05
N LEU A 294 -13.77 -30.73 -31.76
CA LEU A 294 -15.09 -30.73 -31.13
C LEU A 294 -16.04 -29.77 -31.84
N GLU A 295 -15.58 -28.58 -32.22
CA GLU A 295 -16.39 -27.56 -32.90
C GLU A 295 -17.02 -28.07 -34.20
N LYS A 296 -16.36 -28.99 -34.92
CA LYS A 296 -16.92 -29.58 -36.16
C LYS A 296 -18.17 -30.42 -35.89
N LEU A 297 -18.25 -31.02 -34.69
CA LEU A 297 -19.34 -31.89 -34.25
C LEU A 297 -20.40 -31.11 -33.46
N PHE A 298 -19.93 -30.18 -32.61
CA PHE A 298 -20.74 -29.39 -31.70
C PHE A 298 -20.29 -27.91 -31.69
N PRO A 299 -20.65 -27.12 -32.71
CA PRO A 299 -20.19 -25.73 -32.83
C PRO A 299 -20.54 -24.88 -31.61
N THR A 300 -21.71 -25.12 -31.00
CA THR A 300 -22.20 -24.35 -29.85
C THR A 300 -21.47 -24.64 -28.54
N LEU A 301 -20.68 -25.72 -28.46
CA LEU A 301 -19.88 -26.04 -27.27
C LEU A 301 -18.53 -25.34 -27.26
N VAL A 302 -18.14 -24.71 -28.37
CA VAL A 302 -16.85 -24.05 -28.51
C VAL A 302 -17.08 -22.56 -28.70
N ARG A 303 -16.37 -21.76 -27.90
CA ARG A 303 -16.37 -20.31 -28.04
C ARG A 303 -14.96 -19.80 -28.26
N GLN A 304 -14.86 -18.69 -28.97
CA GLN A 304 -13.61 -17.98 -29.14
C GLN A 304 -13.41 -17.03 -27.96
N TYR A 305 -12.20 -17.01 -27.41
CA TYR A 305 -11.83 -16.25 -26.23
C TYR A 305 -10.55 -15.47 -26.50
N ASN A 306 -10.54 -14.16 -26.22
CA ASN A 306 -9.36 -13.32 -26.43
C ASN A 306 -8.43 -13.42 -25.21
N TYR A 307 -7.47 -14.34 -25.26
CA TYR A 307 -6.56 -14.57 -24.15
C TYR A 307 -5.35 -13.63 -24.22
N PRO A 308 -4.96 -12.94 -23.13
CA PRO A 308 -3.75 -12.12 -23.10
C PRO A 308 -2.52 -13.03 -23.09
N VAL A 309 -1.82 -13.13 -24.24
CA VAL A 309 -0.69 -14.07 -24.38
C VAL A 309 0.65 -13.38 -24.10
N ARG A 310 0.76 -12.09 -24.41
CA ARG A 310 2.01 -11.31 -24.29
C ARG A 310 1.72 -9.87 -23.89
N LYS A 311 2.73 -9.16 -23.42
CA LYS A 311 2.70 -7.70 -23.32
C LYS A 311 3.53 -7.08 -24.46
N ASP A 312 3.09 -5.96 -25.01
CA ASP A 312 3.89 -5.16 -25.93
C ASP A 312 4.98 -4.36 -25.19
N GLU A 313 5.82 -3.63 -25.95
CA GLU A 313 6.90 -2.78 -25.40
C GLU A 313 6.39 -1.68 -24.46
N MET A 314 5.09 -1.36 -24.53
CA MET A 314 4.41 -0.38 -23.66
C MET A 314 3.70 -1.04 -22.47
N GLY A 315 3.88 -2.35 -22.26
CA GLY A 315 3.27 -3.11 -21.18
C GLY A 315 1.78 -3.45 -21.37
N ARG A 316 1.20 -3.18 -22.55
CA ARG A 316 -0.20 -3.48 -22.86
C ARG A 316 -0.36 -4.94 -23.25
N ASN A 317 -1.44 -5.57 -22.80
CA ASN A 317 -1.74 -6.95 -23.16
C ASN A 317 -2.05 -7.07 -24.65
N ILE A 318 -1.27 -7.90 -25.36
CA ILE A 318 -1.58 -8.39 -26.70
C ILE A 318 -2.43 -9.65 -26.52
N THR A 319 -3.68 -9.57 -26.97
CA THR A 319 -4.61 -10.71 -26.93
C THR A 319 -4.51 -11.54 -28.21
N THR A 320 -4.70 -12.85 -28.08
CA THR A 320 -4.83 -13.77 -29.20
C THR A 320 -6.11 -14.56 -29.02
N PRO A 321 -6.94 -14.69 -30.07
CA PRO A 321 -8.14 -15.51 -29.99
C PRO A 321 -7.76 -16.99 -29.88
N ILE A 322 -8.15 -17.61 -28.78
CA ILE A 322 -8.07 -19.07 -28.56
C ILE A 322 -9.48 -19.66 -28.57
N LYS A 323 -9.59 -20.96 -28.80
CA LYS A 323 -10.87 -21.68 -28.71
C LYS A 323 -10.94 -22.44 -27.38
N VAL A 324 -12.06 -22.30 -26.68
CA VAL A 324 -12.31 -22.94 -25.38
C VAL A 324 -13.60 -23.74 -25.42
N VAL A 325 -13.67 -24.80 -24.62
CA VAL A 325 -14.77 -25.77 -24.59
C VAL A 325 -15.66 -25.55 -23.37
N ASN A 326 -16.98 -25.60 -23.56
CA ASN A 326 -17.96 -25.63 -22.48
C ASN A 326 -18.17 -27.08 -21.98
N TYR A 327 -17.30 -27.53 -21.07
CA TYR A 327 -17.36 -28.88 -20.51
C TYR A 327 -18.65 -29.16 -19.71
N ASN A 328 -19.28 -28.14 -19.12
CA ASN A 328 -20.57 -28.29 -18.43
C ASN A 328 -21.70 -28.66 -19.39
N ALA A 329 -21.74 -28.06 -20.58
CA ALA A 329 -22.72 -28.42 -21.59
C ALA A 329 -22.40 -29.81 -22.20
N LEU A 330 -21.12 -30.12 -22.42
CA LEU A 330 -20.71 -31.44 -22.92
C LEU A 330 -21.10 -32.58 -21.98
N SER A 331 -20.99 -32.39 -20.66
CA SER A 331 -21.39 -33.41 -19.67
C SER A 331 -22.90 -33.63 -19.64
N VAL A 332 -23.70 -32.58 -19.79
CA VAL A 332 -25.17 -32.68 -19.89
C VAL A 332 -25.58 -33.43 -21.16
N LEU A 333 -24.97 -33.11 -22.31
CA LEU A 333 -25.23 -33.83 -23.56
C LEU A 333 -24.81 -35.31 -23.47
N SER A 334 -23.68 -35.60 -22.82
CA SER A 334 -23.25 -36.98 -22.56
C SER A 334 -24.27 -37.73 -21.70
N THR A 335 -24.84 -37.07 -20.69
CA THR A 335 -25.91 -37.64 -19.86
C THR A 335 -27.18 -37.93 -20.66
N GLU A 336 -27.57 -37.06 -21.59
CA GLU A 336 -28.73 -37.28 -22.46
C GLU A 336 -28.51 -38.48 -23.41
N ALA A 337 -27.29 -38.64 -23.92
CA ALA A 337 -26.94 -39.80 -24.73
C ALA A 337 -27.00 -41.11 -23.92
N VAL A 338 -26.55 -41.10 -22.67
CA VAL A 338 -26.69 -42.25 -21.76
C VAL A 338 -28.15 -42.60 -21.52
N LYS A 339 -29.02 -41.60 -21.29
CA LYS A 339 -30.48 -41.84 -21.18
C LYS A 339 -31.06 -42.47 -22.43
N THR A 340 -30.67 -41.97 -23.60
CA THR A 340 -31.10 -42.53 -24.90
C THR A 340 -30.68 -44.00 -25.03
N LEU A 341 -29.43 -44.32 -24.67
CA LEU A 341 -28.93 -45.71 -24.68
C LEU A 341 -29.67 -46.62 -23.70
N ILE A 342 -30.03 -46.12 -22.52
CA ILE A 342 -30.83 -46.88 -21.54
C ILE A 342 -32.19 -47.25 -22.15
N THR A 343 -32.89 -46.29 -22.76
CA THR A 343 -34.18 -46.55 -23.42
C THR A 343 -34.05 -47.53 -24.60
N GLU A 344 -33.00 -47.42 -25.40
CA GLU A 344 -32.73 -48.38 -26.48
C GLU A 344 -32.50 -49.79 -25.94
N ASN A 345 -31.71 -49.95 -24.88
CA ASN A 345 -31.45 -51.23 -24.24
C ASN A 345 -32.73 -51.86 -23.65
N GLU A 346 -33.60 -51.07 -23.01
CA GLU A 346 -34.90 -51.56 -22.54
C GLU A 346 -35.79 -52.05 -23.68
N ASN A 347 -35.77 -51.36 -24.81
CA ASN A 347 -36.53 -51.76 -26.00
C ASN A 347 -35.95 -53.02 -26.64
N GLN A 348 -34.62 -53.15 -26.73
CA GLN A 348 -33.95 -54.35 -27.20
C GLN A 348 -34.25 -55.54 -26.28
N GLN A 349 -34.25 -55.35 -24.96
CA GLN A 349 -34.60 -56.40 -24.01
C GLN A 349 -36.03 -56.90 -24.21
N LYS A 350 -37.00 -55.99 -24.40
CA LYS A 350 -38.40 -56.36 -24.72
C LYS A 350 -38.50 -57.18 -26.01
N GLN A 351 -37.72 -56.84 -27.04
CA GLN A 351 -37.68 -57.61 -28.29
C GLN A 351 -37.09 -59.01 -28.08
N ILE A 352 -36.01 -59.12 -27.30
CA ILE A 352 -35.40 -60.40 -26.93
C ILE A 352 -36.40 -61.28 -26.18
N ASP A 353 -37.12 -60.73 -25.21
CA ASP A 353 -38.10 -61.48 -24.42
C ASP A 353 -39.30 -61.93 -25.27
N ALA A 354 -39.76 -61.09 -26.20
CA ALA A 354 -40.80 -61.45 -27.16
C ALA A 354 -40.35 -62.60 -28.08
N MET A 355 -39.14 -62.53 -28.63
CA MET A 355 -38.59 -63.60 -29.48
C MET A 355 -38.40 -64.91 -28.71
N ARG A 356 -37.96 -64.86 -27.45
CA ARG A 356 -37.86 -66.05 -26.58
C ARG A 356 -39.22 -66.70 -26.35
N ALA A 357 -40.25 -65.90 -26.09
CA ALA A 357 -41.62 -66.41 -25.91
C ALA A 357 -42.19 -67.05 -27.19
N GLU A 358 -41.84 -66.54 -28.37
CA GLU A 358 -42.18 -67.17 -29.64
C GLU A 358 -41.43 -68.49 -29.88
N LEU A 359 -40.13 -68.52 -29.58
CA LEU A 359 -39.31 -69.72 -29.69
C LEU A 359 -39.85 -70.85 -28.79
N ASP A 360 -40.22 -70.54 -27.54
CA ASP A 360 -40.82 -71.50 -26.61
C ASP A 360 -42.13 -72.10 -27.15
N LYS A 361 -42.95 -71.30 -27.85
CA LYS A 361 -44.19 -71.80 -28.49
C LYS A 361 -43.86 -72.75 -29.64
N LEU A 362 -42.84 -72.43 -30.45
CA LEU A 362 -42.42 -73.28 -31.56
C LEU A 362 -41.83 -74.60 -31.09
N VAL A 363 -40.96 -74.57 -30.07
CA VAL A 363 -40.39 -75.78 -29.45
C VAL A 363 -41.50 -76.70 -28.96
N LYS A 364 -42.48 -76.17 -28.19
CA LYS A 364 -43.64 -76.95 -27.74
C LYS A 364 -44.45 -77.55 -28.88
N ARG A 365 -44.60 -76.83 -30.00
CA ARG A 365 -45.32 -77.34 -31.18
C ARG A 365 -44.57 -78.50 -31.82
N ILE A 366 -43.25 -78.42 -31.93
CA ILE A 366 -42.41 -79.49 -32.48
C ILE A 366 -42.50 -80.73 -31.59
N GLU A 367 -42.38 -80.58 -30.27
CA GLU A 367 -42.51 -81.70 -29.31
C GLU A 367 -43.86 -82.44 -29.41
N VAL A 368 -44.95 -81.70 -29.69
CA VAL A 368 -46.27 -82.31 -29.91
C VAL A 368 -46.33 -83.08 -31.24
N LEU A 369 -45.65 -82.60 -32.27
CA LEU A 369 -45.60 -83.25 -33.58
C LEU A 369 -44.72 -84.51 -33.56
N GLU A 370 -43.61 -84.50 -32.84
CA GLU A 370 -42.69 -85.65 -32.72
C GLU A 370 -43.26 -86.82 -31.91
N LYS A 371 -44.30 -86.57 -31.10
CA LYS A 371 -45.01 -87.61 -30.32
C LYS A 371 -46.12 -88.32 -31.11
N ARG A 372 -46.37 -87.92 -32.35
CA ARG A 372 -47.29 -88.58 -33.28
C ARG A 372 -46.50 -89.41 -34.26
#